data_AF-A0A951FV95-F1
#
_entry.id   AF-A0A951FV95-F1
#
_cell.length_a   1.000
_cell.length_b   1.000
_cell.length_c   1.000
_cell.angle_alpha   90.00
_cell.angle_beta   90.00
_cell.angle_gamma   90.00
#
_symmetry.space_group_name_H-M   'P 1'
#
loop_
_entity.id
_entity.type
_entity.pdbx_description
1 polymer ?
#
loop_
_entity_poly.entity_id
_entity_poly.type
_entity_poly.pdbx_seq_one_letter_code
_entity_poly.pdbx_strand_id
1 'polypeptide(L)'
;LAQAVLHIILSHHGSLQHGSPVVPCTREATLVHMIDNLGGRLGSFDRLEKELPAGEQWSAYDKVLGGGAYFASPADVDRAAA
;
A
#
# COMPACT_ATOMS: atom_id res chain seq x y z
N LEU A 1 20.39 -3.30 -20.19
CA LEU A 1 20.10 -3.11 -18.75
C LEU A 1 19.63 -1.69 -18.44
N ALA A 2 20.40 -0.64 -18.77
CA ALA A 2 20.03 0.76 -18.49
C ALA A 2 18.62 1.15 -18.96
N GLN A 3 18.23 0.74 -20.17
CA GLN A 3 16.90 1.04 -20.71
C GLN A 3 15.74 0.42 -19.91
N ALA A 4 15.95 -0.79 -19.35
CA ALA A 4 14.93 -1.45 -18.55
C ALA A 4 14.73 -0.72 -17.21
N VAL A 5 15.81 -0.30 -16.56
CA VAL A 5 15.76 0.49 -15.32
C VAL A 5 15.14 1.86 -15.57
N LEU A 6 15.51 2.53 -16.67
CA LEU A 6 14.88 3.80 -17.05
C LEU A 6 13.37 3.63 -17.28
N HIS A 7 12.94 2.56 -17.96
CA HIS A 7 11.51 2.28 -18.15
C HIS A 7 10.79 2.06 -16.82
N ILE A 8 11.39 1.32 -15.88
CA ILE A 8 10.83 1.14 -14.53
C ILE A 8 10.60 2.51 -13.86
N ILE A 9 11.63 3.36 -13.83
CA ILE A 9 11.54 4.68 -13.19
C ILE A 9 10.47 5.54 -13.86
N LEU A 10 10.43 5.59 -15.19
CA LEU A 10 9.46 6.41 -15.92
C LEU A 10 8.04 5.86 -15.88
N SER A 11 7.85 4.58 -15.57
CA SER A 11 6.51 3.95 -15.57
C SER A 11 5.94 3.66 -14.20
N HIS A 12 6.68 3.91 -13.11
CA HIS A 12 6.32 3.43 -11.76
C HIS A 12 4.98 3.97 -11.23
N HIS A 13 4.46 5.10 -11.74
CA HIS A 13 3.12 5.60 -11.40
C HIS A 13 1.98 4.84 -12.13
N GLY A 14 2.32 3.95 -13.06
CA GLY A 14 1.42 2.96 -13.65
C GLY A 14 0.55 3.45 -14.80
N SER A 15 -0.01 4.66 -14.68
CA SER A 15 -0.91 5.22 -15.69
C SER A 15 -0.61 6.69 -15.98
N LEU A 16 -0.93 7.12 -17.20
CA LEU A 16 -0.80 8.52 -17.59
C LEU A 16 -1.65 9.45 -16.71
N GLN A 17 -2.81 8.97 -16.24
CA GLN A 17 -3.71 9.74 -15.37
C GLN A 17 -3.13 9.94 -13.96
N HIS A 18 -2.28 9.02 -13.50
CA HIS A 18 -1.57 9.11 -12.22
C HIS A 18 -0.21 9.82 -12.33
N GLY A 19 0.04 10.52 -13.46
CA GLY A 19 1.27 11.29 -13.66
C GLY A 19 2.44 10.48 -14.22
N SER A 20 2.22 9.23 -14.65
CA SER A 20 3.26 8.44 -15.30
C SER A 20 3.54 8.97 -16.72
N PRO A 21 4.79 9.28 -17.11
CA PRO A 21 5.13 9.62 -18.50
C PRO A 21 4.82 8.50 -19.51
N VAL A 22 4.95 7.23 -19.08
CA VAL A 22 4.66 6.02 -19.87
C VAL A 22 4.02 4.96 -18.98
N VAL A 23 3.37 3.95 -19.58
CA VAL A 23 2.80 2.82 -18.83
C VAL A 23 3.83 1.70 -18.62
N PRO A 24 3.70 0.86 -17.57
CA PRO A 24 4.54 -0.32 -17.39
C PRO A 24 4.35 -1.30 -18.56
N CYS A 25 5.44 -1.66 -19.23
CA CYS A 25 5.43 -2.52 -20.43
C CYS A 25 6.31 -3.77 -20.27
N THR A 26 6.89 -3.97 -19.08
CA THR A 26 7.71 -5.13 -18.75
C THR A 26 7.26 -5.72 -17.42
N ARG A 27 7.58 -6.99 -17.19
CA ARG A 27 7.21 -7.70 -15.95
C ARG A 27 7.77 -6.99 -14.72
N GLU A 28 9.03 -6.56 -14.81
CA GLU A 28 9.74 -5.85 -13.75
C GLU A 28 9.10 -4.48 -13.47
N ALA A 29 8.74 -3.72 -14.51
CA ALA A 29 8.08 -2.44 -14.35
C ALA A 29 6.68 -2.57 -13.74
N THR A 30 5.90 -3.56 -14.17
CA THR A 30 4.60 -3.87 -13.58
C THR A 30 4.74 -4.26 -12.12
N LEU A 31 5.72 -5.10 -11.78
CA LEU A 31 5.98 -5.50 -10.40
C LEU A 31 6.33 -4.30 -9.51
N VAL A 32 7.26 -3.45 -9.97
CA VAL A 32 7.69 -2.26 -9.21
C VAL A 32 6.51 -1.29 -9.01
N HIS A 33 5.71 -1.03 -10.04
CA HIS A 33 4.51 -0.19 -9.91
C HIS A 33 3.53 -0.75 -8.85
N MET A 34 3.29 -2.06 -8.83
CA MET A 34 2.42 -2.69 -7.83
C MET A 34 2.99 -2.56 -6.41
N ILE A 35 4.30 -2.75 -6.25
CA ILE A 35 4.98 -2.62 -4.94
C ILE A 35 4.94 -1.17 -4.45
N ASP A 36 5.17 -0.20 -5.33
CA ASP A 36 5.10 1.23 -4.99
C ASP A 36 3.70 1.63 -4.49
N ASN A 37 2.66 1.21 -5.22
CA ASN A 37 1.26 1.46 -4.83
C ASN A 37 0.90 0.75 -3.51
N LEU A 38 1.36 -0.49 -3.32
CA LEU A 38 1.18 -1.22 -2.06
C LEU A 38 1.86 -0.50 -0.90
N GLY A 39 3.08 0.02 -1.09
CA GLY A 39 3.81 0.79 -0.09
C GLY A 39 3.02 2.01 0.38
N GLY A 40 2.38 2.73 -0.54
CA GLY A 40 1.49 3.85 -0.21
C GLY A 40 0.29 3.42 0.66
N ARG A 41 -0.35 2.29 0.34
CA ARG A 41 -1.45 1.74 1.15
C ARG A 41 -0.98 1.29 2.53
N LEU A 42 0.16 0.62 2.62
CA LEU A 42 0.74 0.18 3.90
C LEU A 42 1.11 1.39 4.78
N GLY A 43 1.61 2.47 4.20
CA GLY A 43 1.83 3.72 4.92
C GLY A 43 0.54 4.30 5.55
N SER A 44 -0.62 4.13 4.91
CA SER A 44 -1.91 4.46 5.55
C SER A 44 -2.20 3.56 6.75
N PHE A 45 -1.96 2.26 6.66
CA PHE A 45 -2.11 1.35 7.82
C PHE A 45 -1.21 1.78 8.98
N ASP A 46 0.09 2.01 8.73
CA ASP A 46 1.05 2.41 9.76
C ASP A 46 0.66 3.71 10.46
N ARG A 47 0.10 4.67 9.71
CA ARG A 47 -0.41 5.92 10.27
C ARG A 47 -1.64 5.68 11.15
N LEU A 48 -2.61 4.92 10.64
CA LEU A 48 -3.87 4.65 11.35
C LEU A 48 -3.63 3.86 12.64
N GLU A 49 -2.67 2.93 12.64
CA GLU A 49 -2.30 2.17 13.83
C GLU A 49 -1.75 3.09 14.93
N LYS A 50 -0.89 4.05 14.56
CA LYS A 50 -0.30 5.02 15.49
C LYS A 50 -1.31 6.01 16.06
N GLU A 51 -2.35 6.32 15.30
CA GLU A 51 -3.41 7.25 15.68
C GLU A 51 -4.59 6.55 16.39
N LEU A 52 -4.56 5.21 16.49
CA LEU A 52 -5.65 4.41 17.05
C LEU A 52 -5.82 4.68 18.56
N PRO A 53 -7.02 5.06 19.04
CA PRO A 53 -7.27 5.24 20.45
C PRO A 53 -7.06 3.96 21.26
N ALA A 54 -6.59 4.10 22.50
CA ALA A 54 -6.35 2.96 23.38
C ALA A 54 -7.65 2.15 23.60
N GLY A 55 -7.59 0.86 23.30
CA GLY A 55 -8.72 -0.06 23.43
C GLY A 55 -9.61 -0.16 22.18
N GLU A 56 -9.37 0.65 21.15
CA GLU A 56 -10.02 0.48 19.85
C GLU A 56 -9.22 -0.49 18.96
N GLN A 57 -9.92 -1.13 18.02
CA GLN A 57 -9.33 -2.08 17.05
C GLN A 57 -9.63 -1.70 15.60
N TRP A 58 -10.57 -0.77 15.39
CA TRP A 58 -10.92 -0.28 14.06
C TRP A 58 -10.57 1.19 13.98
N SER A 59 -9.84 1.58 12.94
CA SER A 59 -9.59 2.99 12.68
C SER A 59 -10.84 3.70 12.15
N ALA A 60 -10.81 5.03 12.20
CA ALA A 60 -11.69 5.84 11.36
C ALA A 60 -11.47 5.56 9.86
N TYR A 61 -12.41 6.04 9.04
CA TYR A 61 -12.35 5.90 7.59
C TYR A 61 -11.11 6.57 6.99
N ASP A 62 -10.34 5.81 6.22
CA ASP A 62 -9.22 6.32 5.43
C ASP A 62 -9.56 6.32 3.94
N LYS A 63 -9.29 7.45 3.27
CA LYS A 63 -9.63 7.64 1.85
C LYS A 63 -8.78 6.76 0.93
N VAL A 64 -7.52 6.48 1.28
CA VAL A 64 -6.60 5.68 0.46
C VAL A 64 -6.99 4.20 0.53
N LEU A 65 -7.41 3.74 1.72
CA LEU A 65 -7.91 2.38 1.91
C LEU A 65 -9.36 2.20 1.43
N GLY A 66 -10.16 3.27 1.43
CA GLY A 66 -11.59 3.23 1.09
C GLY A 66 -12.46 2.66 2.22
N GLY A 67 -11.96 2.69 3.47
CA GLY A 67 -12.59 2.08 4.62
C GLY A 67 -11.77 2.27 5.89
N GLY A 68 -12.20 1.65 6.99
CA GLY A 68 -11.40 1.54 8.22
C GLY A 68 -10.42 0.37 8.14
N ALA A 69 -9.30 0.50 8.84
CA ALA A 69 -8.33 -0.57 9.05
C ALA A 69 -8.61 -1.28 10.38
N TYR A 70 -8.45 -2.60 10.40
CA TYR A 70 -8.54 -3.40 11.61
C TYR A 70 -7.15 -3.77 12.13
N PHE A 71 -6.94 -3.62 13.43
CA PHE A 71 -5.72 -3.96 14.15
C PHE A 71 -6.06 -4.95 15.25
N ALA A 72 -5.57 -6.19 15.11
CA ALA A 72 -5.82 -7.24 16.08
C ALA A 72 -5.14 -6.92 17.41
N SER A 73 -5.84 -7.13 18.51
CA SER A 73 -5.21 -7.10 19.84
C SER A 73 -4.53 -8.43 20.12
N PRO A 74 -3.56 -8.49 21.06
CA PRO A 74 -2.94 -9.75 21.47
C PRO A 74 -3.96 -10.82 21.90
N ALA A 75 -5.08 -10.41 22.52
CA ALA A 75 -6.15 -11.31 22.93
C ALA A 75 -6.90 -11.94 21.73
N ASP A 76 -6.94 -11.28 20.58
CA ASP A 76 -7.57 -11.81 19.36
C ASP A 76 -6.67 -12.83 18.68
N VAL A 77 -5.36 -12.59 18.70
CA VAL A 77 -4.36 -13.52 18.14
C VAL A 77 -4.37 -14.83 18.92
N ASP A 78 -4.41 -14.77 20.25
CA ASP A 78 -4.47 -15.94 21.12
C ASP A 78 -5.76 -16.75 20.93
N ARG A 79 -6.90 -16.07 20.67
CA ARG A 79 -8.18 -16.74 20.37
C ARG A 79 -8.17 -17.44 19.02
N ALA A 80 -7.48 -16.90 18.02
CA ALA A 80 -7.39 -17.51 16.70
C ALA A 80 -6.46 -18.73 16.65
N ALA A 81 -5.55 -18.85 17.62
CA ALA A 81 -4.58 -19.95 17.72
C ALA A 81 -5.09 -21.16 18.54
N ALA A 82 -6.27 -21.06 19.18
CA ALA A 82 -6.91 -22.10 19.99
C ALA A 82 -8.04 -22.80 19.23
#